data_AF-A0A371PCK6-F1
#
_entry.id   AF-A0A371PCK6-F1
#
_cell.length_a   1.000
_cell.length_b   1.000
_cell.length_c   1.000
_cell.angle_alpha   90.00
_cell.angle_beta   90.00
_cell.angle_gamma   90.00
#
_symmetry.space_group_name_H-M   'P 1'
#
loop_
_entity.id
_entity.type
_entity.pdbx_description
1 polymer ?
#
loop_
_entity_poly.entity_id
_entity_poly.type
_entity_poly.pdbx_seq_one_letter_code
_entity_poly.pdbx_strand_id
1 'polypeptide(L)'
;MSVGQAADLASALPTGFVVRLHDDVVMGPVVRRGTRVLRLSATARGLMTSRSLTVLDPVGAVLAGRLLDLDLAVPVLAGHAVDVAALTDLTVVVPVRDRTSGVDRLLASLRPAVRCIVVDDASRDSRALAEVVARHGAELVRRNVNGGPSAARNDGLRRVSTPLVAFVDSDVEVTPHALAGLVAHTTDPGLAAVAARVRSRGGRRWFERYEDARGSLDLGPVPATVRPWSSVSYVPTACLVARVAALGDGFDEAMTSGEDVDLVWRLRGAGWRVRHAGDVVAWHRGRTTLTAWAGRKAFYGTSAAALSRRHGELVTPAVLTPEAAALIGAALVQRRWSTALAVAVVARMLAAAPDDLSPVGRVAVVAGSVRTTSGQASALALRHWWPIAAAACATSRRARRLVAVAAVADAALARARADTTLDPVRFAAARRLDDLAYGAGVWLGAARDRSARCLVPQWIRSP
;
A
#
# COMPACT_ATOMS: atom_id res chain seq x y z
N MET A 1 4.87 17.75 -16.41
CA MET A 1 5.93 16.84 -16.90
C MET A 1 5.27 15.80 -17.79
N SER A 2 5.77 15.57 -19.02
CA SER A 2 5.14 14.62 -19.95
C SER A 2 5.52 13.16 -19.62
N VAL A 3 4.71 12.19 -20.06
CA VAL A 3 4.97 10.74 -19.89
C VAL A 3 6.34 10.33 -20.48
N GLY A 4 6.82 11.04 -21.51
CA GLY A 4 8.15 10.81 -22.11
C GLY A 4 9.31 11.19 -21.17
N GLN A 5 9.20 12.30 -20.43
CA GLN A 5 10.24 12.75 -19.49
C GLN A 5 10.43 11.78 -18.31
N ALA A 6 9.37 11.11 -17.86
CA ALA A 6 9.46 10.09 -16.81
C ALA A 6 10.13 8.79 -17.30
N ALA A 7 9.94 8.43 -18.58
CA ALA A 7 10.61 7.30 -19.21
C ALA A 7 12.11 7.55 -19.39
N ASP A 8 12.51 8.77 -19.78
CA ASP A 8 13.92 9.16 -19.89
C ASP A 8 14.64 9.18 -18.52
N LEU A 9 13.91 9.50 -17.43
CA LEU A 9 14.44 9.43 -16.06
C LEU A 9 14.62 7.98 -15.56
N ALA A 10 13.89 7.00 -16.11
CA ALA A 10 14.07 5.58 -15.76
C ALA A 10 15.38 5.01 -16.36
N SER A 11 15.87 5.55 -17.48
CA SER A 11 17.22 5.31 -18.00
C SER A 11 18.33 6.07 -17.26
N ALA A 12 17.98 6.94 -16.31
CA ALA A 12 18.91 7.84 -15.63
C ALA A 12 19.41 7.33 -14.26
N LEU A 13 19.23 6.05 -13.92
CA LEU A 13 19.81 5.51 -12.69
C LEU A 13 21.34 5.77 -12.68
N PRO A 14 21.89 6.34 -11.60
CA PRO A 14 23.27 6.80 -11.60
C PRO A 14 24.26 5.63 -11.63
N THR A 15 25.45 5.86 -12.19
CA THR A 15 26.55 4.91 -12.10
C THR A 15 26.86 4.58 -10.63
N GLY A 16 27.02 3.31 -10.32
CA GLY A 16 27.17 2.80 -8.96
C GLY A 16 25.86 2.44 -8.25
N PHE A 17 24.69 2.76 -8.81
CA PHE A 17 23.41 2.35 -8.26
C PHE A 17 23.28 0.82 -8.27
N VAL A 18 22.90 0.21 -7.14
CA VAL A 18 22.79 -1.25 -7.01
C VAL A 18 21.34 -1.66 -6.81
N VAL A 19 20.90 -2.65 -7.57
CA VAL A 19 19.62 -3.34 -7.33
C VAL A 19 19.86 -4.82 -7.04
N ARG A 20 19.02 -5.41 -6.20
CA ARG A 20 19.04 -6.82 -5.83
C ARG A 20 17.67 -7.44 -6.04
N LEU A 21 17.63 -8.60 -6.68
CA LEU A 21 16.39 -9.35 -6.85
C LEU A 21 15.79 -9.72 -5.49
N HIS A 22 14.46 -9.65 -5.36
CA HIS A 22 13.78 -10.19 -4.17
C HIS A 22 14.12 -11.66 -3.97
N ASP A 23 14.09 -12.15 -2.73
CA ASP A 23 14.50 -13.52 -2.41
C ASP A 23 13.57 -14.58 -3.02
N ASP A 24 12.29 -14.22 -3.25
CA ASP A 24 11.27 -15.06 -3.88
C ASP A 24 11.30 -15.03 -5.43
N VAL A 25 12.27 -14.34 -6.04
CA VAL A 25 12.45 -14.29 -7.50
C VAL A 25 13.18 -15.53 -7.99
N VAL A 26 12.58 -16.22 -8.95
CA VAL A 26 13.25 -17.30 -9.69
C VAL A 26 14.07 -16.67 -10.82
N MET A 27 15.36 -17.00 -10.87
CA MET A 27 16.30 -16.47 -11.86
C MET A 27 16.68 -17.56 -12.88
N GLY A 28 16.68 -17.19 -14.16
CA GLY A 28 17.09 -18.01 -15.29
C GLY A 28 17.10 -17.15 -16.57
N PRO A 29 16.96 -17.74 -17.77
CA PRO A 29 16.68 -16.98 -19.00
C PRO A 29 15.43 -16.09 -18.88
N VAL A 30 14.51 -16.48 -17.99
CA VAL A 30 13.34 -15.72 -17.59
C VAL A 30 13.39 -15.49 -16.09
N VAL A 31 13.31 -14.22 -15.68
CA VAL A 31 13.21 -13.78 -14.29
C VAL A 31 11.75 -13.62 -13.93
N ARG A 32 11.33 -14.19 -12.79
CA ARG A 32 9.91 -14.22 -12.42
C ARG A 32 9.68 -14.03 -10.92
N ARG A 33 8.63 -13.29 -10.60
CA ARG A 33 8.05 -13.20 -9.26
C ARG A 33 6.53 -13.19 -9.33
N GLY A 34 5.89 -14.25 -8.83
CA GLY A 34 4.45 -14.45 -9.00
C GLY A 34 4.06 -14.52 -10.48
N THR A 35 3.19 -13.59 -10.91
CA THR A 35 2.74 -13.42 -12.31
C THR A 35 3.61 -12.44 -13.11
N ARG A 36 4.62 -11.81 -12.48
CA ARG A 36 5.49 -10.84 -13.14
C ARG A 36 6.67 -11.55 -13.77
N VAL A 37 6.92 -11.28 -15.05
CA VAL A 37 7.89 -12.02 -15.87
C VAL A 37 8.74 -11.02 -16.66
N LEU A 38 10.05 -11.26 -16.74
CA LEU A 38 10.98 -10.54 -17.59
C LEU A 38 11.93 -11.55 -18.26
N ARG A 39 11.97 -11.57 -19.59
CA ARG A 39 12.95 -12.38 -20.33
C ARG A 39 14.25 -11.60 -20.46
N LEU A 40 15.37 -12.19 -20.04
CA LEU A 40 16.69 -11.58 -20.13
C LEU A 40 17.41 -12.05 -21.39
N SER A 41 17.96 -11.11 -22.16
CA SER A 41 18.92 -11.43 -23.23
C SER A 41 20.20 -12.04 -22.63
N ALA A 42 21.04 -12.65 -23.46
CA ALA A 42 22.35 -13.13 -23.00
C ALA A 42 23.20 -11.99 -22.42
N THR A 43 23.19 -10.82 -23.07
CA THR A 43 23.86 -9.60 -22.60
C THR A 43 23.33 -9.15 -21.24
N ALA A 44 22.00 -9.08 -21.07
CA ALA A 44 21.37 -8.66 -19.82
C ALA A 44 21.67 -9.63 -18.65
N ARG A 45 21.80 -10.93 -18.94
CA ARG A 45 22.24 -11.92 -17.95
C ARG A 45 23.70 -11.72 -17.53
N GLY A 46 24.56 -11.33 -18.46
CA GLY A 46 25.97 -11.03 -18.18
C GLY A 46 26.17 -9.83 -17.25
N LEU A 47 25.21 -8.90 -17.20
CA LEU A 47 25.23 -7.74 -16.29
C LEU A 47 24.85 -8.09 -14.84
N MET A 48 24.37 -9.31 -14.59
CA MET A 48 23.90 -9.75 -13.28
C MET A 48 24.99 -10.55 -12.56
N THR A 49 25.37 -10.10 -11.36
CA THR A 49 26.29 -10.82 -10.47
C THR A 49 25.49 -11.48 -9.36
N SER A 50 25.37 -12.81 -9.42
CA SER A 50 24.54 -13.63 -8.53
C SER A 50 23.06 -13.23 -8.54
N ARG A 51 22.64 -12.25 -7.73
CA ARG A 51 21.26 -11.73 -7.66
C ARG A 51 21.21 -10.20 -7.68
N SER A 52 22.33 -9.54 -7.98
CA SER A 52 22.46 -8.09 -7.93
C SER A 52 23.00 -7.54 -9.23
N LEU A 53 22.55 -6.34 -9.59
CA LEU A 53 23.04 -5.57 -10.72
C LEU A 53 23.58 -4.25 -10.19
N THR A 54 24.82 -3.94 -10.53
CA THR A 54 25.41 -2.61 -10.33
C THR A 54 25.34 -1.87 -11.66
N VAL A 55 24.78 -0.66 -11.65
CA VAL A 55 24.69 0.18 -12.85
C VAL A 55 26.08 0.72 -13.17
N LEU A 56 26.66 0.26 -14.28
CA LEU A 56 27.97 0.72 -14.78
C LEU A 56 27.87 1.46 -16.12
N ASP A 57 26.79 1.20 -16.87
CA ASP A 57 26.55 1.72 -18.20
C ASP A 57 25.04 1.97 -18.42
N PRO A 58 24.64 2.63 -19.53
CA PRO A 58 23.23 2.90 -19.82
C PRO A 58 22.35 1.65 -19.97
N VAL A 59 22.91 0.52 -20.43
CA VAL A 59 22.16 -0.73 -20.59
C VAL A 59 21.81 -1.32 -19.22
N GLY A 60 22.78 -1.32 -18.29
CA GLY A 60 22.58 -1.68 -16.89
C GLY A 60 21.57 -0.77 -16.20
N ALA A 61 21.60 0.54 -16.46
CA ALA A 61 20.62 1.49 -15.93
C ALA A 61 19.19 1.15 -16.38
N VAL A 62 18.99 0.90 -17.69
CA VAL A 62 17.71 0.49 -18.24
C VAL A 62 17.23 -0.84 -17.62
N LEU A 63 18.12 -1.83 -17.51
CA LEU A 63 17.78 -3.12 -16.92
C LEU A 63 17.39 -2.99 -15.44
N ALA A 64 18.16 -2.25 -14.64
CA ALA A 64 17.81 -1.97 -13.24
C ALA A 64 16.45 -1.27 -13.14
N GLY A 65 16.21 -0.24 -13.95
CA GLY A 65 14.93 0.47 -13.99
C GLY A 65 13.75 -0.49 -14.26
N ARG A 66 13.88 -1.36 -15.26
CA ARG A 66 12.85 -2.38 -15.58
C ARG A 66 12.64 -3.39 -14.45
N LEU A 67 13.70 -3.84 -13.79
CA LEU A 67 13.60 -4.75 -12.64
C LEU A 67 12.85 -4.08 -11.47
N LEU A 68 13.08 -2.79 -11.23
CA LEU A 68 12.38 -2.02 -10.21
C LEU A 68 10.91 -1.76 -10.57
N ASP A 69 10.61 -1.36 -11.81
CA ASP A 69 9.24 -1.12 -12.29
C ASP A 69 8.37 -2.39 -12.22
N LEU A 70 8.99 -3.54 -12.49
CA LEU A 70 8.34 -4.83 -12.37
C LEU A 70 8.35 -5.38 -10.94
N ASP A 71 8.93 -4.69 -9.94
CA ASP A 71 9.05 -5.18 -8.55
C ASP A 71 9.70 -6.58 -8.49
N LEU A 72 10.65 -6.81 -9.39
CA LEU A 72 11.53 -7.97 -9.39
C LEU A 72 12.78 -7.71 -8.54
N ALA A 73 13.13 -6.45 -8.33
CA ALA A 73 14.28 -6.03 -7.53
C ALA A 73 13.96 -4.87 -6.57
N VAL A 74 14.83 -4.73 -5.58
CA VAL A 74 14.90 -3.62 -4.63
C VAL A 74 16.27 -2.96 -4.70
N PRO A 75 16.39 -1.65 -4.44
CA PRO A 75 17.66 -0.97 -4.40
C PRO A 75 18.40 -1.42 -3.16
N VAL A 76 19.70 -1.59 -3.30
CA VAL A 76 20.59 -1.84 -2.17
C VAL A 76 21.09 -0.47 -1.72
N LEU A 77 20.52 0.01 -0.63
CA LEU A 77 20.88 1.29 -0.04
C LEU A 77 22.02 1.16 0.99
N ALA A 78 22.40 -0.08 1.34
CA ALA A 78 23.51 -0.39 2.23
C ALA A 78 24.85 0.03 1.58
N GLY A 79 25.56 0.94 2.22
CA GLY A 79 26.84 1.49 1.73
C GLY A 79 26.84 3.03 1.66
N HIS A 80 25.67 3.64 1.51
CA HIS A 80 25.50 5.05 1.88
C HIS A 80 25.29 5.02 3.40
N ALA A 81 26.26 5.48 4.18
CA ALA A 81 25.97 5.81 5.57
C ALA A 81 24.69 6.65 5.57
N VAL A 82 23.67 6.23 6.31
CA VAL A 82 22.42 6.97 6.44
C VAL A 82 22.79 8.27 7.13
N ASP A 83 23.18 9.24 6.31
CA ASP A 83 23.79 10.47 6.76
C ASP A 83 22.67 11.43 7.10
N VAL A 84 22.62 11.83 8.38
CA VAL A 84 21.67 12.84 8.85
C VAL A 84 21.92 14.16 8.12
N ALA A 85 23.11 14.42 7.58
CA ALA A 85 23.37 15.57 6.71
C ALA A 85 22.48 15.58 5.47
N ALA A 86 22.04 14.42 4.95
CA ALA A 86 21.09 14.36 3.84
C ALA A 86 19.71 14.95 4.18
N LEU A 87 19.41 15.17 5.47
CA LEU A 87 18.18 15.82 5.92
C LEU A 87 18.19 17.34 5.74
N THR A 88 19.33 17.95 5.38
CA THR A 88 19.41 19.37 5.00
C THR A 88 18.51 19.69 3.80
N ASP A 89 18.34 18.73 2.90
CA ASP A 89 17.47 18.80 1.73
C ASP A 89 16.01 18.39 2.01
N LEU A 90 15.64 18.18 3.27
CA LEU A 90 14.32 17.71 3.68
C LEU A 90 13.60 18.72 4.59
N THR A 91 12.35 19.02 4.26
CA THR A 91 11.41 19.69 5.18
C THR A 91 10.27 18.74 5.55
N VAL A 92 10.02 18.58 6.84
CA VAL A 92 8.88 17.81 7.36
C VAL A 92 7.66 18.71 7.49
N VAL A 93 6.56 18.33 6.86
CA VAL A 93 5.23 18.94 7.02
C VAL A 93 4.39 18.07 7.95
N VAL A 94 3.93 18.65 9.05
CA VAL A 94 3.13 17.98 10.08
C VAL A 94 1.71 18.55 10.11
N PRO A 95 0.71 17.90 9.49
CA PRO A 95 -0.67 18.30 9.64
C PRO A 95 -1.18 17.93 11.05
N VAL A 96 -1.86 18.87 11.70
CA VAL A 96 -2.43 18.66 13.04
C VAL A 96 -3.78 19.31 13.21
N ARG A 97 -4.66 18.63 13.95
CA ARG A 97 -5.86 19.19 14.55
C ARG A 97 -6.08 18.58 15.93
N ASP A 98 -6.21 19.42 16.96
CA ASP A 98 -6.50 19.03 18.35
C ASP A 98 -5.53 17.97 18.94
N ARG A 99 -4.25 18.03 18.58
CA ARG A 99 -3.27 16.99 18.96
C ARG A 99 -1.90 17.55 19.37
N THR A 100 -1.92 18.61 20.16
CA THR A 100 -0.72 19.32 20.67
C THR A 100 0.33 18.39 21.28
N SER A 101 -0.06 17.42 22.10
CA SER A 101 0.91 16.48 22.72
C SER A 101 1.57 15.54 21.70
N GLY A 102 0.90 15.27 20.57
CA GLY A 102 1.47 14.50 19.47
C GLY A 102 2.57 15.27 18.77
N VAL A 103 2.27 16.54 18.44
CA VAL A 103 3.24 17.47 17.86
C VAL A 103 4.46 17.64 18.78
N ASP A 104 4.25 17.83 20.09
CA ASP A 104 5.35 17.97 21.05
C ASP A 104 6.33 16.78 21.01
N ARG A 105 5.79 15.56 21.03
CA ARG A 105 6.61 14.34 20.97
C ARG A 105 7.31 14.15 19.63
N LEU A 106 6.63 14.44 18.52
CA LEU A 106 7.22 14.32 17.19
C LEU A 106 8.33 15.35 16.98
N LEU A 107 8.11 16.61 17.38
CA LEU A 107 9.13 17.65 17.26
C LEU A 107 10.32 17.36 18.18
N ALA A 108 10.09 16.83 19.39
CA ALA A 108 11.16 16.42 20.28
C ALA A 108 12.06 15.32 19.69
N SER A 109 11.54 14.45 18.81
CA SER A 109 12.36 13.41 18.15
C SER A 109 13.06 13.89 16.89
N LEU A 110 12.55 14.94 16.23
CA LEU A 110 13.07 15.42 14.93
C LEU A 110 13.96 16.65 15.04
N ARG A 111 13.74 17.52 16.03
CA ARG A 111 14.50 18.76 16.21
C ARG A 111 15.74 18.56 17.07
N PRO A 112 16.85 19.26 16.77
CA PRO A 112 17.01 20.27 15.70
C PRO A 112 17.39 19.69 14.33
N ALA A 113 17.53 18.36 14.20
CA ALA A 113 18.13 17.72 13.02
C ALA A 113 17.35 17.94 11.69
N VAL A 114 16.04 18.18 11.75
CA VAL A 114 15.18 18.31 10.55
C VAL A 114 14.33 19.56 10.60
N ARG A 115 14.24 20.30 9.49
CA ARG A 115 13.31 21.45 9.39
C ARG A 115 11.87 20.95 9.46
N CYS A 116 11.05 21.59 10.29
CA CYS A 116 9.65 21.20 10.49
C CYS A 116 8.70 22.39 10.31
N ILE A 117 7.64 22.17 9.53
CA ILE A 117 6.50 23.07 9.35
C ILE A 117 5.27 22.35 9.91
N VAL A 118 4.70 22.88 10.98
CA VAL A 118 3.45 22.40 11.57
C VAL A 118 2.29 23.18 10.97
N VAL A 119 1.31 22.46 10.44
CA VAL A 119 0.11 23.08 9.88
C VAL A 119 -1.09 22.78 10.78
N ASP A 120 -1.52 23.80 11.51
CA ASP A 120 -2.70 23.74 12.37
C ASP A 120 -3.99 23.92 11.56
N ASP A 121 -4.73 22.83 11.39
CA ASP A 121 -6.00 22.78 10.68
C ASP A 121 -7.18 23.17 11.60
N ALA A 122 -7.08 24.36 12.18
CA ALA A 122 -8.05 24.96 13.10
C ALA A 122 -8.28 24.17 14.41
N SER A 123 -7.19 23.89 15.15
CA SER A 123 -7.26 23.34 16.51
C SER A 123 -7.99 24.28 17.47
N ARG A 124 -8.74 23.71 18.42
CA ARG A 124 -9.49 24.46 19.45
C ARG A 124 -8.56 25.24 20.38
N ASP A 125 -7.47 24.61 20.81
CA ASP A 125 -6.44 25.24 21.63
C ASP A 125 -5.20 25.55 20.79
N SER A 126 -5.34 26.55 19.93
CA SER A 126 -4.25 27.03 19.07
C SER A 126 -3.09 27.66 19.85
N ARG A 127 -3.37 28.18 21.06
CA ARG A 127 -2.35 28.84 21.87
C ARG A 127 -1.37 27.81 22.43
N ALA A 128 -1.87 26.74 23.05
CA ALA A 128 -1.03 25.67 23.54
C ALA A 128 -0.21 25.02 22.40
N LEU A 129 -0.81 24.88 21.22
CA LEU A 129 -0.09 24.40 20.04
C LEU A 129 1.04 25.35 19.63
N ALA A 130 0.78 26.66 19.54
CA ALA A 130 1.80 27.65 19.19
C ALA A 130 2.97 27.68 20.18
N GLU A 131 2.68 27.57 21.49
CA GLU A 131 3.71 27.49 22.54
C GLU A 131 4.61 26.25 22.37
N VAL A 132 4.03 25.09 22.04
CA VAL A 132 4.80 23.86 21.74
C VAL A 132 5.66 24.02 20.50
N VAL A 133 5.09 24.53 19.41
CA VAL A 133 5.81 24.67 18.13
C VAL A 133 6.98 25.65 18.26
N ALA A 134 6.78 26.77 18.96
CA ALA A 134 7.82 27.76 19.23
C ALA A 134 8.95 27.19 20.11
N ARG A 135 8.62 26.40 21.13
CA ARG A 135 9.61 25.74 22.02
C ARG A 135 10.60 24.88 21.25
N HIS A 136 10.15 24.19 20.21
CA HIS A 136 10.98 23.37 19.34
C HIS A 136 11.59 24.16 18.15
N GLY A 137 11.33 25.46 18.07
CA GLY A 137 11.80 26.35 17.00
C GLY A 137 11.24 25.99 15.62
N ALA A 138 10.05 25.38 15.53
CA ALA A 138 9.41 24.98 14.28
C ALA A 138 8.54 26.10 13.70
N GLU A 139 8.27 26.04 12.39
CA GLU A 139 7.36 26.98 11.75
C GLU A 139 5.91 26.54 12.00
N LEU A 140 5.03 27.50 12.30
CA LEU A 140 3.60 27.27 12.45
C LEU A 140 2.83 27.97 11.33
N VAL A 141 2.02 27.21 10.60
CA VAL A 141 1.02 27.74 9.67
C VAL A 141 -0.35 27.42 10.25
N ARG A 142 -1.18 28.44 10.46
CA ARG A 142 -2.52 28.27 11.02
C ARG A 142 -3.59 28.49 9.96
N ARG A 143 -4.55 27.58 9.90
CA ARG A 143 -5.78 27.72 9.13
C ARG A 143 -6.90 28.25 10.01
N ASN A 144 -7.72 29.12 9.43
CA ASN A 144 -8.91 29.67 10.10
C ASN A 144 -10.09 28.68 10.07
N VAL A 145 -10.12 27.79 9.09
CA VAL A 145 -11.18 26.80 8.89
C VAL A 145 -10.54 25.44 8.65
N ASN A 146 -11.09 24.41 9.32
CA ASN A 146 -10.67 23.03 9.13
C ASN A 146 -10.99 22.57 7.69
N GLY A 147 -9.95 22.36 6.89
CA GLY A 147 -10.02 21.86 5.51
C GLY A 147 -9.68 20.38 5.37
N GLY A 148 -9.29 19.71 6.45
CA GLY A 148 -8.85 18.33 6.44
C GLY A 148 -7.36 18.16 6.10
N PRO A 149 -6.87 16.92 6.18
CA PRO A 149 -5.44 16.62 6.06
C PRO A 149 -4.86 16.98 4.68
N SER A 150 -5.62 16.84 3.59
CA SER A 150 -5.19 17.26 2.25
C SER A 150 -4.83 18.75 2.21
N ALA A 151 -5.75 19.61 2.67
CA ALA A 151 -5.55 21.06 2.67
C ALA A 151 -4.39 21.47 3.59
N ALA A 152 -4.29 20.87 4.77
CA ALA A 152 -3.18 21.12 5.68
C ALA A 152 -1.82 20.70 5.07
N ARG A 153 -1.74 19.55 4.40
CA ARG A 153 -0.52 19.12 3.71
C ARG A 153 -0.16 20.04 2.55
N ASN A 154 -1.14 20.51 1.78
CA ASN A 154 -0.92 21.45 0.68
C ASN A 154 -0.43 22.82 1.17
N ASP A 155 -1.02 23.36 2.24
CA ASP A 155 -0.56 24.60 2.88
C ASP A 155 0.90 24.51 3.31
N GLY A 156 1.28 23.39 3.92
CA GLY A 156 2.67 23.12 4.30
C GLY A 156 3.57 22.97 3.07
N LEU A 157 3.14 22.21 2.06
CA LEU A 157 3.88 22.00 0.82
C LEU A 157 4.23 23.33 0.13
N ARG A 158 3.31 24.30 0.11
CA ARG A 158 3.54 25.63 -0.48
C ARG A 158 4.62 26.45 0.26
N ARG A 159 4.98 26.07 1.49
CA ARG A 159 6.03 26.70 2.29
C ARG A 159 7.37 25.97 2.19
N VAL A 160 7.39 24.75 1.63
CA VAL A 160 8.60 23.96 1.48
C VAL A 160 9.51 24.58 0.42
N SER A 161 10.75 24.91 0.82
CA SER A 161 11.79 25.42 -0.08
C SER A 161 12.86 24.37 -0.41
N THR A 162 12.83 23.21 0.23
CA THR A 162 13.79 22.12 0.04
C THR A 162 13.36 21.22 -1.13
N PRO A 163 14.29 20.49 -1.78
CA PRO A 163 13.93 19.61 -2.90
C PRO A 163 13.08 18.41 -2.48
N LEU A 164 13.16 18.01 -1.21
CA LEU A 164 12.36 16.92 -0.63
C LEU A 164 11.41 17.44 0.45
N VAL A 165 10.25 16.79 0.55
CA VAL A 165 9.27 16.99 1.61
C VAL A 165 8.96 15.65 2.27
N ALA A 166 8.85 15.63 3.60
CA ALA A 166 8.27 14.51 4.33
C ALA A 166 6.89 14.92 4.86
N PHE A 167 5.85 14.15 4.56
CA PHE A 167 4.58 14.25 5.27
C PHE A 167 4.60 13.28 6.45
N VAL A 168 4.46 13.82 7.67
CA VAL A 168 4.47 13.02 8.90
C VAL A 168 3.28 13.41 9.76
N ASP A 169 2.38 12.46 10.02
CA ASP A 169 1.21 12.72 10.85
C ASP A 169 1.61 12.98 12.31
N SER A 170 0.88 13.86 13.00
CA SER A 170 1.16 14.27 14.38
C SER A 170 1.06 13.15 15.44
N ASP A 171 0.58 11.94 15.09
CA ASP A 171 0.58 10.75 15.96
C ASP A 171 1.59 9.67 15.55
N VAL A 172 2.52 10.02 14.66
CA VAL A 172 3.63 9.16 14.27
C VAL A 172 4.87 9.46 15.12
N GLU A 173 5.57 8.39 15.51
CA GLU A 173 6.87 8.38 16.14
C GLU A 173 7.88 7.90 15.09
N VAL A 174 8.79 8.79 14.69
CA VAL A 174 9.83 8.54 13.69
C VAL A 174 11.12 9.27 14.09
N THR A 175 12.26 8.71 13.72
CA THR A 175 13.59 9.27 14.02
C THR A 175 14.20 9.93 12.78
N PRO A 176 15.15 10.87 12.95
CA PRO A 176 15.91 11.44 11.83
C PRO A 176 16.60 10.36 11.00
N HIS A 177 17.13 9.31 11.63
CA HIS A 177 17.74 8.18 10.94
C HIS A 177 16.74 7.42 10.06
N ALA A 178 15.51 7.20 10.53
CA ALA A 178 14.48 6.56 9.70
C ALA A 178 14.10 7.44 8.49
N LEU A 179 13.98 8.77 8.68
CA LEU A 179 13.75 9.69 7.57
C LEU A 179 14.91 9.71 6.58
N ALA A 180 16.15 9.67 7.05
CA ALA A 180 17.33 9.60 6.19
C ALA A 180 17.37 8.28 5.40
N GLY A 181 16.90 7.17 5.98
CA GLY A 181 16.67 5.91 5.28
C GLY A 181 15.68 6.04 4.12
N LEU A 182 14.58 6.79 4.31
CA LEU A 182 13.64 7.11 3.23
C LEU A 182 14.28 8.03 2.17
N VAL A 183 15.01 9.07 2.59
CA VAL A 183 15.73 9.98 1.69
C VAL A 183 16.74 9.23 0.82
N ALA A 184 17.41 8.19 1.34
CA ALA A 184 18.34 7.39 0.54
C ALA A 184 17.70 6.75 -0.71
N HIS A 185 16.40 6.48 -0.70
CA HIS A 185 15.70 6.00 -1.91
C HIS A 185 15.61 7.06 -3.02
N THR A 186 15.71 8.36 -2.71
CA THR A 186 15.58 9.43 -3.71
C THR A 186 16.82 9.61 -4.60
N THR A 187 17.88 8.83 -4.34
CA THR A 187 19.01 8.60 -5.26
C THR A 187 18.55 8.03 -6.60
N ASP A 188 17.39 7.37 -6.62
CA ASP A 188 16.66 7.03 -7.81
C ASP A 188 15.96 8.29 -8.39
N PRO A 189 16.42 8.86 -9.52
CA PRO A 189 15.83 10.05 -10.07
C PRO A 189 14.42 9.81 -10.61
N GLY A 190 14.03 8.57 -10.89
CA GLY A 190 12.68 8.20 -11.32
C GLY A 190 11.71 7.96 -10.15
N LEU A 191 12.14 8.12 -8.90
CA LEU A 191 11.29 8.02 -7.71
C LEU A 191 10.62 9.36 -7.40
N ALA A 192 9.30 9.36 -7.28
CA ALA A 192 8.54 10.48 -6.76
C ALA A 192 8.34 10.41 -5.25
N ALA A 193 8.04 9.22 -4.71
CA ALA A 193 7.69 9.07 -3.30
C ALA A 193 8.06 7.70 -2.73
N VAL A 194 8.40 7.68 -1.45
CA VAL A 194 8.62 6.46 -0.66
C VAL A 194 8.01 6.61 0.72
N ALA A 195 7.29 5.58 1.18
CA ALA A 195 6.71 5.55 2.50
C ALA A 195 7.39 4.52 3.40
N ALA A 196 7.49 4.84 4.68
CA ALA A 196 7.87 3.87 5.70
C ALA A 196 6.75 2.83 5.91
N ARG A 197 7.12 1.69 6.48
CA ARG A 197 6.17 0.78 7.10
C ARG A 197 5.60 1.40 8.38
N VAL A 198 4.30 1.71 8.35
CA VAL A 198 3.61 2.36 9.46
C VAL A 198 2.98 1.30 10.36
N ARG A 199 3.65 0.97 11.47
CA ARG A 199 3.18 -0.03 12.44
C ARG A 199 2.38 0.62 13.56
N SER A 200 1.30 -0.03 13.99
CA SER A 200 0.61 0.37 15.21
C SER A 200 1.43 -0.05 16.43
N ARG A 201 1.46 0.83 17.43
CA ARG A 201 1.86 0.50 18.80
C ARG A 201 0.61 0.61 19.67
N GLY A 202 0.01 -0.54 19.98
CA GLY A 202 -1.30 -0.67 20.61
C GLY A 202 -1.25 -1.35 21.97
N GLY A 203 -2.27 -1.09 22.79
CA GLY A 203 -2.37 -1.52 24.17
C GLY A 203 -2.78 -2.98 24.38
N ARG A 204 -3.15 -3.30 25.62
CA ARG A 204 -3.39 -4.69 26.08
C ARG A 204 -4.70 -5.31 25.58
N ARG A 205 -5.57 -4.59 24.84
CA ARG A 205 -6.86 -5.12 24.38
C ARG A 205 -6.70 -5.94 23.10
N TRP A 206 -7.64 -6.86 22.84
CA TRP A 206 -7.53 -7.80 21.73
C TRP A 206 -7.58 -7.14 20.35
N PHE A 207 -8.36 -6.06 20.18
CA PHE A 207 -8.45 -5.32 18.91
C PHE A 207 -7.24 -4.42 18.68
N GLU A 208 -6.60 -3.92 19.75
CA GLU A 208 -5.35 -3.17 19.66
C GLU A 208 -4.21 -4.10 19.23
N ARG A 209 -4.09 -5.30 19.84
CA ARG A 209 -3.15 -6.33 19.38
C ARG A 209 -3.41 -6.81 17.96
N TYR A 210 -4.66 -6.79 17.53
CA TYR A 210 -5.00 -7.07 16.13
C TYR A 210 -4.51 -5.94 15.22
N GLU A 211 -4.70 -4.67 15.60
CA GLU A 211 -4.18 -3.51 14.86
C GLU A 211 -2.65 -3.53 14.77
N ASP A 212 -1.94 -3.97 15.81
CA ASP A 212 -0.48 -4.11 15.79
C ASP A 212 0.01 -5.17 14.79
N ALA A 213 -0.83 -6.18 14.53
CA ALA A 213 -0.53 -7.28 13.64
C ALA A 213 -1.06 -7.07 12.21
N ARG A 214 -2.15 -6.32 12.06
CA ARG A 214 -2.97 -6.19 10.83
C ARG A 214 -3.55 -4.77 10.67
N GLY A 215 -2.80 -3.76 11.09
CA GLY A 215 -3.22 -2.36 11.01
C GLY A 215 -3.47 -1.91 9.58
N SER A 216 -4.37 -0.95 9.41
CA SER A 216 -4.73 -0.48 8.06
C SER A 216 -3.58 0.22 7.33
N LEU A 217 -2.61 0.74 8.08
CA LEU A 217 -1.44 1.45 7.56
C LEU A 217 -0.20 0.54 7.42
N ASP A 218 -0.22 -0.68 8.00
CA ASP A 218 0.90 -1.62 7.91
C ASP A 218 0.77 -2.48 6.66
N LEU A 219 1.56 -2.15 5.64
CA LEU A 219 1.61 -2.86 4.35
C LEU A 219 2.63 -4.01 4.33
N GLY A 220 3.22 -4.33 5.48
CA GLY A 220 4.10 -5.48 5.69
C GLY A 220 5.60 -5.15 5.58
N PRO A 221 6.47 -6.13 5.93
CA PRO A 221 7.92 -5.93 5.98
C PRO A 221 8.61 -6.01 4.62
N VAL A 222 7.94 -6.55 3.61
CA VAL A 222 8.55 -6.77 2.28
C VAL A 222 8.51 -5.46 1.52
N PRO A 223 9.66 -4.84 1.17
CA PRO A 223 9.68 -3.64 0.34
C PRO A 223 9.00 -3.93 -1.00
N ALA A 224 8.35 -2.92 -1.59
CA ALA A 224 7.65 -3.12 -2.86
C ALA A 224 7.55 -1.83 -3.67
N THR A 225 7.56 -1.96 -4.99
CA THR A 225 7.07 -0.94 -5.92
C THR A 225 5.55 -0.90 -5.85
N VAL A 226 5.03 0.30 -5.61
CA VAL A 226 3.61 0.56 -5.39
C VAL A 226 2.91 0.75 -6.73
N ARG A 227 1.86 -0.04 -6.99
CA ARG A 227 1.06 0.09 -8.21
C ARG A 227 -0.34 -0.51 -8.04
N PRO A 228 -1.37 0.02 -8.72
CA PRO A 228 -2.70 -0.60 -8.75
C PRO A 228 -2.63 -2.10 -9.06
N TRP A 229 -3.53 -2.87 -8.43
CA TRP A 229 -3.64 -4.33 -8.58
C TRP A 229 -2.36 -5.13 -8.27
N SER A 230 -1.44 -4.57 -7.48
CA SER A 230 -0.30 -5.30 -6.94
C SER A 230 -0.44 -5.60 -5.45
N SER A 231 0.56 -6.29 -4.89
CA SER A 231 0.63 -6.59 -3.45
C SER A 231 0.62 -5.34 -2.57
N VAL A 232 1.09 -4.21 -3.09
CA VAL A 232 1.06 -2.90 -2.44
C VAL A 232 0.46 -1.90 -3.42
N SER A 233 -0.84 -1.65 -3.31
CA SER A 233 -1.58 -0.82 -4.28
C SER A 233 -1.47 0.67 -4.01
N TYR A 234 -1.18 1.07 -2.79
CA TYR A 234 -0.97 2.44 -2.34
C TYR A 234 0.02 2.45 -1.17
N VAL A 235 0.41 3.62 -0.71
CA VAL A 235 1.15 3.82 0.55
C VAL A 235 0.53 4.96 1.34
N PRO A 236 0.44 4.84 2.68
CA PRO A 236 -0.13 5.90 3.51
C PRO A 236 0.82 7.08 3.63
N THR A 237 0.27 8.29 3.64
CA THR A 237 1.04 9.54 3.83
C THR A 237 1.33 9.87 5.29
N ALA A 238 1.13 8.91 6.20
CA ALA A 238 1.42 9.07 7.62
C ALA A 238 2.92 9.23 7.90
N CYS A 239 3.78 8.63 7.06
CA CYS A 239 5.22 8.88 7.02
C CYS A 239 5.73 8.59 5.61
N LEU A 240 5.77 9.64 4.78
CA LEU A 240 6.12 9.54 3.36
C LEU A 240 7.08 10.67 2.98
N VAL A 241 8.20 10.33 2.35
CA VAL A 241 9.12 11.29 1.72
C VAL A 241 8.80 11.36 0.23
N ALA A 242 8.73 12.58 -0.30
CA ALA A 242 8.48 12.82 -1.71
C ALA A 242 9.40 13.90 -2.28
N ARG A 243 9.66 13.79 -3.59
CA ARG A 243 10.30 14.84 -4.38
C ARG A 243 9.29 15.94 -4.64
N VAL A 244 9.59 17.18 -4.22
CA VAL A 244 8.65 18.31 -4.35
C VAL A 244 8.25 18.53 -5.82
N ALA A 245 9.22 18.47 -6.74
CA ALA A 245 8.98 18.63 -8.17
C ALA A 245 8.05 17.58 -8.79
N ALA A 246 7.85 16.43 -8.14
CA ALA A 246 6.97 15.37 -8.62
C ALA A 246 5.51 15.53 -8.15
N LEU A 247 5.26 16.29 -7.08
CA LEU A 247 3.95 16.36 -6.42
C LEU A 247 2.90 17.18 -7.21
N GLY A 248 3.32 18.05 -8.14
CA GLY A 248 2.41 18.91 -8.89
C GLY A 248 1.53 19.74 -7.96
N ASP A 249 0.22 19.67 -8.15
CA ASP A 249 -0.78 20.36 -7.33
C ASP A 249 -0.96 19.80 -5.91
N GLY A 250 -0.20 18.75 -5.53
CA GLY A 250 -0.28 18.13 -4.21
C GLY A 250 -1.50 17.21 -4.07
N PHE A 251 -2.19 17.30 -2.94
CA PHE A 251 -3.36 16.49 -2.58
C PHE A 251 -4.66 17.13 -3.07
N ASP A 252 -5.66 16.31 -3.41
CA ASP A 252 -7.00 16.81 -3.69
C ASP A 252 -7.70 17.20 -2.37
N GLU A 253 -7.95 18.50 -2.19
CA GLU A 253 -8.59 19.05 -0.98
C GLU A 253 -10.09 18.71 -0.88
N ALA A 254 -10.74 18.31 -1.98
CA ALA A 254 -12.12 17.85 -1.95
C ALA A 254 -12.26 16.43 -1.39
N MET A 255 -11.15 15.67 -1.31
CA MET A 255 -11.14 14.33 -0.76
C MET A 255 -11.01 14.36 0.76
N THR A 256 -12.00 13.76 1.44
CA THR A 256 -11.94 13.58 2.90
C THR A 256 -11.22 12.30 3.32
N SER A 257 -11.10 11.32 2.42
CA SER A 257 -10.40 10.05 2.66
C SER A 257 -9.92 9.45 1.33
N GLY A 258 -8.77 8.78 1.35
CA GLY A 258 -8.16 8.15 0.18
C GLY A 258 -7.32 9.12 -0.65
N GLU A 259 -7.01 10.30 -0.10
CA GLU A 259 -6.15 11.31 -0.72
C GLU A 259 -4.73 10.79 -0.99
N ASP A 260 -4.28 9.86 -0.14
CA ASP A 260 -3.01 9.15 -0.27
C ASP A 260 -3.03 8.20 -1.48
N VAL A 261 -4.11 7.43 -1.62
CA VAL A 261 -4.33 6.54 -2.77
C VAL A 261 -4.39 7.35 -4.08
N ASP A 262 -5.14 8.46 -4.09
CA ASP A 262 -5.24 9.34 -5.26
C ASP A 262 -3.87 9.90 -5.68
N LEU A 263 -3.12 10.46 -4.72
CA LEU A 263 -1.78 11.00 -4.98
C LEU A 263 -0.87 9.93 -5.58
N VAL A 264 -0.78 8.76 -4.95
CA VAL A 264 0.09 7.68 -5.39
C VAL A 264 -0.27 7.19 -6.80
N TRP A 265 -1.57 7.07 -7.10
CA TRP A 265 -2.01 6.64 -8.43
C TRP A 265 -1.79 7.70 -9.50
N ARG A 266 -1.95 8.99 -9.19
CA ARG A 266 -1.56 10.08 -10.11
C ARG A 266 -0.07 10.08 -10.38
N LEU A 267 0.77 9.91 -9.36
CA LEU A 267 2.22 9.79 -9.53
C LEU A 267 2.58 8.62 -10.44
N ARG A 268 1.99 7.44 -10.22
CA ARG A 268 2.16 6.27 -11.09
C ARG A 268 1.66 6.50 -12.51
N GLY A 269 0.50 7.15 -12.67
CA GLY A 269 -0.07 7.51 -13.98
C GLY A 269 0.81 8.50 -14.76
N ALA A 270 1.54 9.36 -14.06
CA ALA A 270 2.53 10.27 -14.63
C ALA A 270 3.89 9.59 -14.93
N GLY A 271 4.02 8.28 -14.71
CA GLY A 271 5.24 7.51 -15.00
C GLY A 271 6.27 7.45 -13.87
N TRP A 272 6.03 8.13 -12.74
CA TRP A 272 6.94 8.09 -11.60
C TRP A 272 6.89 6.76 -10.86
N ARG A 273 8.00 6.34 -10.25
CA ARG A 273 8.01 5.25 -9.25
C ARG A 273 7.54 5.75 -7.89
N VAL A 274 6.81 4.89 -7.19
CA VAL A 274 6.42 5.06 -5.79
C VAL A 274 6.77 3.76 -5.07
N ARG A 275 7.28 3.86 -3.83
CA ARG A 275 7.80 2.70 -3.10
C ARG A 275 7.29 2.60 -1.68
N HIS A 276 7.19 1.37 -1.22
CA HIS A 276 7.05 0.99 0.17
C HIS A 276 8.41 0.49 0.69
N ALA A 277 8.99 1.20 1.65
CA ALA A 277 10.20 0.80 2.35
C ALA A 277 9.81 -0.04 3.58
N GLY A 278 9.65 -1.35 3.36
CA GLY A 278 9.19 -2.29 4.39
C GLY A 278 10.14 -2.48 5.57
N ASP A 279 11.39 -2.07 5.39
CA ASP A 279 12.52 -2.11 6.32
C ASP A 279 12.68 -0.83 7.15
N VAL A 280 12.12 0.30 6.71
CA VAL A 280 12.06 1.54 7.49
C VAL A 280 10.74 1.59 8.25
N VAL A 281 10.78 1.61 9.58
CA VAL A 281 9.58 1.55 10.42
C VAL A 281 9.27 2.92 11.04
N ALA A 282 8.03 3.36 10.89
CA ALA A 282 7.44 4.46 11.64
C ALA A 282 6.31 3.89 12.53
N TRP A 283 6.19 4.38 13.75
CA TRP A 283 5.18 3.89 14.69
C TRP A 283 4.04 4.87 14.80
N HIS A 284 2.79 4.43 14.64
CA HIS A 284 1.64 5.26 14.92
C HIS A 284 0.91 4.77 16.18
N ARG A 285 0.29 5.68 16.91
CA ARG A 285 -0.54 5.29 18.06
C ARG A 285 -1.93 4.87 17.59
N GLY A 286 -2.29 3.63 17.90
CA GLY A 286 -3.60 3.07 17.61
C GLY A 286 -4.74 3.75 18.37
N ARG A 287 -5.98 3.42 18.00
CA ARG A 287 -7.18 3.86 18.73
C ARG A 287 -7.38 2.96 19.95
N THR A 288 -7.72 3.56 21.09
CA THR A 288 -7.83 2.86 22.38
C THR A 288 -9.24 2.32 22.68
N THR A 289 -10.23 2.70 21.87
CA THR A 289 -11.62 2.21 21.99
C THR A 289 -12.03 1.45 20.74
N LEU A 290 -12.86 0.41 20.93
CA LEU A 290 -13.35 -0.44 19.83
C LEU A 290 -14.18 0.37 18.83
N THR A 291 -15.00 1.31 19.30
CA THR A 291 -15.84 2.17 18.45
C THR A 291 -15.02 3.13 17.61
N ALA A 292 -13.98 3.75 18.16
CA ALA A 292 -13.08 4.61 17.40
C ALA A 292 -12.24 3.81 16.40
N TRP A 293 -11.82 2.60 16.78
CA TRP A 293 -11.12 1.68 15.89
C TRP A 293 -11.99 1.26 14.69
N ALA A 294 -13.17 0.69 14.95
CA ALA A 294 -14.10 0.26 13.90
C ALA A 294 -14.59 1.45 13.06
N GLY A 295 -14.89 2.58 13.68
CA GLY A 295 -15.27 3.82 12.99
C GLY A 295 -14.19 4.31 12.03
N ARG A 296 -12.91 4.16 12.37
CA ARG A 296 -11.80 4.49 11.46
C ARG A 296 -11.74 3.55 10.26
N LYS A 297 -11.96 2.24 10.45
CA LYS A 297 -12.04 1.28 9.34
C LYS A 297 -13.20 1.60 8.39
N ALA A 298 -14.36 1.92 8.94
CA ALA A 298 -15.52 2.36 8.17
C ALA A 298 -15.25 3.66 7.42
N PHE A 299 -14.61 4.64 8.06
CA PHE A 299 -14.20 5.88 7.40
C PHE A 299 -13.31 5.61 6.18
N TYR A 300 -12.30 4.75 6.30
CA TYR A 300 -11.46 4.36 5.16
C TYR A 300 -12.27 3.68 4.05
N GLY A 301 -13.26 2.86 4.39
CA GLY A 301 -14.16 2.24 3.40
C GLY A 301 -14.90 3.28 2.53
N THR A 302 -15.24 4.45 3.08
CA THR A 302 -15.95 5.49 2.32
C THR A 302 -15.16 6.08 1.15
N SER A 303 -13.82 5.95 1.18
CA SER A 303 -12.95 6.44 0.10
C SER A 303 -13.17 5.72 -1.23
N ALA A 304 -13.68 4.49 -1.22
CA ALA A 304 -13.81 3.66 -2.42
C ALA A 304 -14.68 4.31 -3.51
N ALA A 305 -15.76 4.99 -3.13
CA ALA A 305 -16.63 5.69 -4.09
C ALA A 305 -15.92 6.90 -4.72
N ALA A 306 -15.29 7.75 -3.90
CA ALA A 306 -14.54 8.92 -4.37
C ALA A 306 -13.39 8.52 -5.30
N LEU A 307 -12.64 7.50 -4.93
CA LEU A 307 -11.58 6.95 -5.76
C LEU A 307 -12.13 6.37 -7.07
N SER A 308 -13.28 5.69 -7.04
CA SER A 308 -13.85 5.07 -8.25
C SER A 308 -14.39 6.11 -9.25
N ARG A 309 -14.80 7.29 -8.77
CA ARG A 309 -15.10 8.43 -9.66
C ARG A 309 -13.85 8.95 -10.37
N ARG A 310 -12.73 9.05 -9.66
CA ARG A 310 -11.48 9.65 -10.17
C ARG A 310 -10.65 8.68 -11.01
N HIS A 311 -10.60 7.42 -10.60
CA HIS A 311 -9.67 6.41 -11.12
C HIS A 311 -10.37 5.21 -11.77
N GLY A 312 -11.71 5.25 -11.88
CA GLY A 312 -12.49 4.24 -12.58
C GLY A 312 -12.29 2.83 -12.01
N GLU A 313 -11.82 1.93 -12.87
CA GLU A 313 -11.70 0.49 -12.59
C GLU A 313 -10.54 0.13 -11.66
N LEU A 314 -9.61 1.07 -11.37
CA LEU A 314 -8.51 0.83 -10.43
C LEU A 314 -8.99 0.48 -9.00
N VAL A 315 -10.24 0.83 -8.66
CA VAL A 315 -10.86 0.62 -7.34
C VAL A 315 -11.75 -0.63 -7.30
N THR A 316 -11.69 -1.47 -8.33
CA THR A 316 -12.49 -2.70 -8.36
C THR A 316 -12.21 -3.60 -7.14
N PRO A 317 -13.25 -4.16 -6.49
CA PRO A 317 -13.08 -5.05 -5.33
C PRO A 317 -12.47 -6.41 -5.72
N ALA A 318 -12.54 -6.77 -7.00
CA ALA A 318 -11.90 -7.97 -7.55
C ALA A 318 -11.66 -7.84 -9.06
N VAL A 319 -10.60 -8.49 -9.53
CA VAL A 319 -10.23 -8.63 -10.92
C VAL A 319 -10.37 -10.11 -11.29
N LEU A 320 -11.35 -10.42 -12.14
CA LEU A 320 -11.74 -11.78 -12.47
C LEU A 320 -11.37 -12.11 -13.92
N THR A 321 -10.66 -13.23 -14.10
CA THR A 321 -10.52 -13.90 -15.39
C THR A 321 -11.69 -14.90 -15.58
N PRO A 322 -11.94 -15.39 -16.81
CA PRO A 322 -12.93 -16.45 -17.03
C PRO A 322 -12.68 -17.70 -16.17
N GLU A 323 -11.41 -18.10 -15.98
CA GLU A 323 -11.00 -19.20 -15.09
C GLU A 323 -11.41 -18.92 -13.65
N ALA A 324 -11.08 -17.71 -13.16
CA ALA A 324 -11.38 -17.32 -11.79
C ALA A 324 -12.89 -17.32 -11.53
N ALA A 325 -13.68 -16.75 -12.45
CA ALA A 325 -15.12 -16.75 -12.38
C ALA A 325 -15.71 -18.17 -12.41
N ALA A 326 -15.18 -19.06 -13.26
CA ALA A 326 -15.61 -20.46 -13.32
C ALA A 326 -15.30 -21.22 -12.02
N LEU A 327 -14.12 -21.00 -11.42
CA LEU A 327 -13.76 -21.59 -10.12
C LEU A 327 -14.66 -21.09 -8.99
N ILE A 328 -14.96 -19.79 -8.96
CA ILE A 328 -15.87 -19.20 -7.98
C ILE A 328 -17.29 -19.75 -8.17
N GLY A 329 -17.80 -19.81 -9.41
CA GLY A 329 -19.09 -20.39 -9.74
C GLY A 329 -19.20 -21.86 -9.33
N ALA A 330 -18.15 -22.66 -9.61
CA ALA A 330 -18.08 -24.06 -9.22
C ALA A 330 -18.15 -24.25 -7.69
N ALA A 331 -17.50 -23.38 -6.93
CA ALA A 331 -17.54 -23.37 -5.46
C ALA A 331 -18.90 -22.96 -4.90
N LEU A 332 -19.64 -22.07 -5.59
CA LEU A 332 -20.99 -21.65 -5.21
C LEU A 332 -22.04 -22.77 -5.41
N VAL A 333 -21.91 -23.54 -6.50
CA VAL A 333 -22.90 -24.57 -6.88
C VAL A 333 -22.85 -25.81 -5.98
N GLN A 334 -21.67 -26.26 -5.54
CA GLN A 334 -21.46 -27.41 -4.65
C GLN A 334 -22.17 -28.70 -5.11
N ARG A 335 -22.08 -29.04 -6.41
CA ARG A 335 -22.60 -30.30 -6.99
C ARG A 335 -21.43 -31.15 -7.50
N ARG A 336 -21.63 -32.47 -7.66
CA ARG A 336 -20.57 -33.37 -8.17
C ARG A 336 -19.98 -32.91 -9.50
N TRP A 337 -20.83 -32.42 -10.41
CA TRP A 337 -20.37 -31.87 -11.69
C TRP A 337 -19.59 -30.56 -11.54
N SER A 338 -19.84 -29.76 -10.48
CA SER A 338 -19.12 -28.51 -10.28
C SER A 338 -17.68 -28.77 -9.80
N THR A 339 -17.44 -29.88 -9.08
CA THR A 339 -16.08 -30.36 -8.81
C THR A 339 -15.38 -30.76 -10.10
N ALA A 340 -16.04 -31.49 -11.01
CA ALA A 340 -15.46 -31.86 -12.30
C ALA A 340 -15.13 -30.61 -13.15
N LEU A 341 -16.00 -29.60 -13.14
CA LEU A 341 -15.73 -28.30 -13.79
C LEU A 341 -14.49 -27.62 -13.18
N ALA A 342 -14.37 -27.56 -11.86
CA ALA A 342 -13.21 -26.96 -11.20
C ALA A 342 -11.91 -27.68 -11.59
N VAL A 343 -11.92 -29.01 -11.62
CA VAL A 343 -10.78 -29.84 -12.06
C VAL A 343 -10.44 -29.55 -13.53
N ALA A 344 -11.43 -29.48 -14.40
CA ALA A 344 -11.24 -29.19 -15.82
C ALA A 344 -10.64 -27.78 -16.04
N VAL A 345 -11.09 -26.78 -15.28
CA VAL A 345 -10.52 -25.42 -15.33
C VAL A 345 -9.07 -25.43 -14.87
N VAL A 346 -8.73 -26.10 -13.77
CA VAL A 346 -7.34 -26.22 -13.29
C VAL A 346 -6.47 -26.97 -14.30
N ALA A 347 -6.96 -28.05 -14.90
CA ALA A 347 -6.25 -28.80 -15.94
C ALA A 347 -5.97 -27.92 -17.17
N ARG A 348 -6.96 -27.12 -17.61
CA ARG A 348 -6.76 -26.16 -18.69
C ARG A 348 -5.74 -25.10 -18.34
N MET A 349 -5.75 -24.58 -17.10
CA MET A 349 -4.75 -23.62 -16.64
C MET A 349 -3.33 -24.22 -16.63
N LEU A 350 -3.19 -25.50 -16.28
CA LEU A 350 -1.90 -26.20 -16.35
C LEU A 350 -1.43 -26.41 -17.79
N ALA A 351 -2.35 -26.79 -18.69
CA ALA A 351 -2.05 -26.95 -20.11
C ALA A 351 -1.68 -25.62 -20.79
N ALA A 352 -2.30 -24.51 -20.39
CA ALA A 352 -2.01 -23.17 -20.88
C ALA A 352 -0.83 -22.48 -20.16
N ALA A 353 -0.21 -23.13 -19.17
CA ALA A 353 0.94 -22.57 -18.48
C ALA A 353 2.16 -22.54 -19.43
N PRO A 354 3.02 -21.51 -19.37
CA PRO A 354 4.13 -21.34 -20.30
C PRO A 354 5.02 -22.57 -20.43
N ASP A 355 5.41 -22.89 -21.67
CA ASP A 355 6.09 -24.15 -21.95
C ASP A 355 7.53 -24.23 -21.45
N ASP A 356 8.15 -23.07 -21.24
CA ASP A 356 9.48 -22.93 -20.67
C ASP A 356 9.54 -23.19 -19.15
N LEU A 357 8.40 -23.45 -18.52
CA LEU A 357 8.34 -23.81 -17.11
C LEU A 357 8.50 -25.32 -16.90
N SER A 358 9.31 -25.68 -15.90
CA SER A 358 9.33 -27.03 -15.35
C SER A 358 7.94 -27.45 -14.85
N PRO A 359 7.64 -28.76 -14.74
CA PRO A 359 6.35 -29.22 -14.22
C PRO A 359 5.98 -28.62 -12.86
N VAL A 360 6.96 -28.52 -11.95
CA VAL A 360 6.80 -27.87 -10.64
C VAL A 360 6.51 -26.38 -10.79
N GLY A 361 7.16 -25.70 -11.73
CA GLY A 361 6.92 -24.29 -12.04
C GLY A 361 5.49 -24.02 -12.54
N ARG A 362 4.97 -24.87 -13.43
CA ARG A 362 3.58 -24.80 -13.92
C ARG A 362 2.59 -24.96 -12.77
N VAL A 363 2.78 -25.98 -11.94
CA VAL A 363 1.94 -26.21 -10.74
C VAL A 363 1.97 -25.02 -9.79
N ALA A 364 3.14 -24.43 -9.55
CA ALA A 364 3.28 -23.27 -8.66
C ALA A 364 2.52 -22.04 -9.19
N VAL A 365 2.55 -21.78 -10.50
CA VAL A 365 1.79 -20.67 -11.13
C VAL A 365 0.29 -20.88 -11.00
N VAL A 366 -0.19 -22.07 -11.33
CA VAL A 366 -1.63 -22.38 -11.25
C VAL A 366 -2.11 -22.36 -9.80
N ALA A 367 -1.35 -22.95 -8.87
CA ALA A 367 -1.66 -22.89 -7.44
C ALA A 367 -1.68 -21.45 -6.91
N GLY A 368 -0.77 -20.59 -7.38
CA GLY A 368 -0.77 -19.16 -7.09
C GLY A 368 -2.04 -18.47 -7.59
N SER A 369 -2.47 -18.77 -8.81
CA SER A 369 -3.68 -18.20 -9.43
C SER A 369 -4.96 -18.65 -8.71
N VAL A 370 -5.04 -19.92 -8.33
CA VAL A 370 -6.15 -20.46 -7.52
C VAL A 370 -6.17 -19.79 -6.15
N ARG A 371 -5.01 -19.63 -5.49
CA ARG A 371 -4.90 -18.94 -4.20
C ARG A 371 -5.38 -17.48 -4.30
N THR A 372 -4.97 -16.75 -5.33
CA THR A 372 -5.42 -15.38 -5.58
C THR A 372 -6.93 -15.35 -5.80
N THR A 373 -7.48 -16.25 -6.62
CA THR A 373 -8.92 -16.38 -6.87
C THR A 373 -9.71 -16.60 -5.59
N SER A 374 -9.28 -17.57 -4.76
CA SER A 374 -9.92 -17.86 -3.46
C SER A 374 -9.84 -16.68 -2.49
N GLY A 375 -8.73 -15.95 -2.48
CA GLY A 375 -8.58 -14.72 -1.70
C GLY A 375 -9.56 -13.63 -2.14
N GLN A 376 -9.68 -13.38 -3.45
CA GLN A 376 -10.63 -12.42 -4.01
C GLN A 376 -12.08 -12.80 -3.72
N ALA A 377 -12.43 -14.08 -3.90
CA ALA A 377 -13.77 -14.59 -3.57
C ALA A 377 -14.12 -14.41 -2.08
N SER A 378 -13.14 -14.67 -1.20
CA SER A 378 -13.30 -14.49 0.24
C SER A 378 -13.46 -13.01 0.61
N ALA A 379 -12.65 -12.12 0.02
CA ALA A 379 -12.76 -10.67 0.22
C ALA A 379 -14.11 -10.13 -0.29
N LEU A 380 -14.58 -10.59 -1.45
CA LEU A 380 -15.91 -10.25 -1.96
C LEU A 380 -16.98 -10.68 -0.96
N ALA A 381 -17.01 -11.95 -0.53
CA ALA A 381 -18.07 -12.43 0.35
C ALA A 381 -18.04 -11.83 1.76
N LEU A 382 -16.85 -11.62 2.34
CA LEU A 382 -16.69 -11.26 3.75
C LEU A 382 -16.56 -9.76 4.00
N ARG A 383 -16.09 -8.98 3.01
CA ARG A 383 -15.76 -7.56 3.16
C ARG A 383 -16.56 -6.68 2.21
N HIS A 384 -16.48 -6.88 0.90
CA HIS A 384 -17.07 -5.96 -0.08
C HIS A 384 -18.58 -6.20 -0.30
N TRP A 385 -19.02 -7.45 -0.33
CA TRP A 385 -20.41 -7.85 -0.56
C TRP A 385 -21.04 -8.52 0.66
N TRP A 386 -20.58 -8.16 1.87
CA TRP A 386 -21.10 -8.74 3.10
C TRP A 386 -22.63 -8.65 3.24
N PRO A 387 -23.35 -7.59 2.77
CA PRO A 387 -24.82 -7.56 2.88
C PRO A 387 -25.47 -8.61 1.98
N ILE A 388 -24.93 -8.80 0.77
CA ILE A 388 -25.40 -9.82 -0.19
C ILE A 388 -25.12 -11.21 0.37
N ALA A 389 -23.92 -11.43 0.92
CA ALA A 389 -23.56 -12.70 1.54
C ALA A 389 -24.44 -13.01 2.77
N ALA A 390 -24.76 -12.01 3.59
CA ALA A 390 -25.66 -12.16 4.74
C ALA A 390 -27.08 -12.53 4.29
N ALA A 391 -27.62 -11.84 3.27
CA ALA A 391 -28.92 -12.17 2.69
C ALA A 391 -28.95 -13.60 2.11
N ALA A 392 -27.91 -14.01 1.40
CA ALA A 392 -27.78 -15.38 0.89
C ALA A 392 -27.69 -16.43 2.00
N CYS A 393 -27.01 -16.12 3.11
CA CYS A 393 -26.90 -16.99 4.27
C CYS A 393 -28.24 -17.21 4.99
N ALA A 394 -29.18 -16.25 4.92
CA ALA A 394 -30.51 -16.41 5.51
C ALA A 394 -31.30 -17.53 4.83
N THR A 395 -31.16 -17.69 3.51
CA THR A 395 -32.00 -18.61 2.71
C THR A 395 -31.27 -19.88 2.26
N SER A 396 -29.93 -19.89 2.19
CA SER A 396 -29.17 -20.99 1.59
C SER A 396 -28.19 -21.67 2.56
N ARG A 397 -28.38 -22.98 2.79
CA ARG A 397 -27.41 -23.83 3.52
C ARG A 397 -26.04 -23.85 2.84
N ARG A 398 -25.99 -23.81 1.51
CA ARG A 398 -24.74 -23.79 0.72
C ARG A 398 -23.97 -22.49 0.92
N ALA A 399 -24.69 -21.36 0.93
CA ALA A 399 -24.09 -20.05 1.20
C ALA A 399 -23.49 -19.99 2.61
N ARG A 400 -24.24 -20.46 3.63
CA ARG A 400 -23.72 -20.54 5.01
C ARG A 400 -22.43 -21.35 5.11
N ARG A 401 -22.39 -22.53 4.46
CA ARG A 401 -21.18 -23.36 4.42
C ARG A 401 -20.01 -22.62 3.78
N LEU A 402 -20.22 -21.98 2.63
CA LEU A 402 -19.17 -21.28 1.91
C LEU A 402 -18.63 -20.08 2.71
N VAL A 403 -19.53 -19.26 3.26
CA VAL A 403 -19.14 -18.10 4.09
C VAL A 403 -18.41 -18.56 5.35
N ALA A 404 -18.84 -19.63 6.00
CA ALA A 404 -18.15 -20.18 7.17
C ALA A 404 -16.75 -20.68 6.82
N VAL A 405 -16.60 -21.45 5.74
CA VAL A 405 -15.30 -21.94 5.26
C VAL A 405 -14.39 -20.77 4.89
N ALA A 406 -14.89 -19.81 4.12
CA ALA A 406 -14.14 -18.61 3.75
C ALA A 406 -13.70 -17.83 5.01
N ALA A 407 -14.61 -17.66 5.98
CA ALA A 407 -14.31 -16.91 7.20
C ALA A 407 -13.19 -17.58 8.02
N VAL A 408 -13.24 -18.90 8.19
CA VAL A 408 -12.23 -19.66 8.94
C VAL A 408 -10.90 -19.71 8.18
N ALA A 409 -10.93 -20.07 6.90
CA ALA A 409 -9.72 -20.21 6.09
C ALA A 409 -8.97 -18.88 5.94
N ASP A 410 -9.69 -17.79 5.65
CA ASP A 410 -9.10 -16.46 5.52
C ASP A 410 -8.53 -15.95 6.85
N ALA A 411 -9.22 -16.19 7.98
CA ALA A 411 -8.69 -15.83 9.30
C ALA A 411 -7.45 -16.64 9.68
N ALA A 412 -7.45 -17.95 9.43
CA ALA A 412 -6.33 -18.83 9.71
C ALA A 412 -5.09 -18.46 8.86
N LEU A 413 -5.27 -18.23 7.57
CA LEU A 413 -4.19 -17.83 6.66
C LEU A 413 -3.62 -16.45 7.01
N ALA A 414 -4.48 -15.49 7.33
CA ALA A 414 -4.04 -14.16 7.73
C ALA A 414 -3.28 -14.19 9.05
N ARG A 415 -3.73 -15.01 10.00
CA ARG A 415 -3.06 -15.20 11.28
C ARG A 415 -1.69 -15.85 11.11
N ALA A 416 -1.59 -16.89 10.29
CA ALA A 416 -0.33 -17.60 10.06
C ALA A 416 0.77 -16.71 9.47
N ARG A 417 0.40 -15.57 8.85
CA ARG A 417 1.32 -14.57 8.31
C ARG A 417 1.50 -13.35 9.21
N ALA A 418 0.73 -13.26 10.29
CA ALA A 418 0.75 -12.13 11.18
C ALA A 418 1.71 -12.40 12.34
N ASP A 419 2.55 -11.42 12.64
CA ASP A 419 3.34 -11.39 13.87
C ASP A 419 2.40 -11.03 15.03
N THR A 420 1.81 -12.04 15.67
CA THR A 420 0.80 -11.84 16.71
C THR A 420 0.77 -12.94 17.76
N THR A 421 0.59 -12.53 19.01
CA THR A 421 0.35 -13.42 20.17
C THR A 421 -1.12 -13.54 20.52
N LEU A 422 -2.02 -12.85 19.80
CA LEU A 422 -3.47 -12.95 20.02
C LEU A 422 -3.90 -14.41 19.85
N ASP A 423 -4.97 -14.91 20.45
CA ASP A 423 -5.44 -16.28 20.17
C ASP A 423 -6.21 -16.36 18.83
N PRO A 424 -6.34 -17.56 18.22
CA PRO A 424 -7.00 -17.71 16.92
C PRO A 424 -8.44 -17.18 16.88
N VAL A 425 -9.21 -17.35 17.96
CA VAL A 425 -10.63 -16.96 18.02
C VAL A 425 -10.76 -15.44 18.05
N ARG A 426 -10.03 -14.76 18.95
CA ARG A 426 -10.04 -13.30 19.03
C ARG A 426 -9.48 -12.66 17.76
N PHE A 427 -8.47 -13.27 17.14
CA PHE A 427 -7.95 -12.80 15.85
C PHE A 427 -9.01 -12.90 14.74
N ALA A 428 -9.71 -14.04 14.65
CA ALA A 428 -10.77 -14.22 13.67
C ALA A 428 -11.93 -13.24 13.88
N ALA A 429 -12.36 -13.02 15.13
CA ALA A 429 -13.39 -12.05 15.47
C ALA A 429 -12.97 -10.62 15.09
N ALA A 430 -11.74 -10.23 15.40
CA ALA A 430 -11.19 -8.93 15.04
C ALA A 430 -11.16 -8.71 13.52
N ARG A 431 -10.71 -9.72 12.78
CA ARG A 431 -10.66 -9.67 11.32
C ARG A 431 -12.05 -9.50 10.70
N ARG A 432 -13.06 -10.21 11.23
CA ARG A 432 -14.44 -10.05 10.77
C ARG A 432 -15.01 -8.67 11.10
N LEU A 433 -14.69 -8.11 12.26
CA LEU A 433 -15.10 -6.75 12.60
C LEU A 433 -14.40 -5.69 11.73
N ASP A 434 -13.12 -5.86 11.39
CA ASP A 434 -12.41 -5.00 10.42
C ASP A 434 -13.10 -5.05 9.05
N ASP A 435 -13.34 -6.26 8.54
CA ASP A 435 -13.96 -6.46 7.23
C ASP A 435 -15.38 -5.87 7.16
N LEU A 436 -16.21 -6.11 8.18
CA LEU A 436 -17.56 -5.57 8.24
C LEU A 436 -17.54 -4.05 8.40
N ALA A 437 -16.66 -3.49 9.22
CA ALA A 437 -16.55 -2.05 9.42
C ALA A 437 -16.12 -1.36 8.13
N TYR A 438 -15.03 -1.81 7.50
CA TYR A 438 -14.60 -1.28 6.21
C TYR A 438 -15.67 -1.46 5.13
N GLY A 439 -16.25 -2.66 5.02
CA GLY A 439 -17.32 -2.97 4.08
C GLY A 439 -18.53 -2.06 4.23
N ALA A 440 -19.00 -1.83 5.46
CA ALA A 440 -20.07 -0.87 5.74
C ALA A 440 -19.72 0.55 5.26
N GLY A 441 -18.45 0.96 5.42
CA GLY A 441 -17.91 2.19 4.84
C GLY A 441 -18.02 2.26 3.33
N VAL A 442 -17.66 1.18 2.63
CA VAL A 442 -17.75 1.09 1.14
C VAL A 442 -19.20 1.26 0.69
N TRP A 443 -20.14 0.54 1.30
CA TRP A 443 -21.57 0.64 0.97
C TRP A 443 -22.14 2.03 1.27
N LEU A 444 -21.76 2.62 2.40
CA LEU A 444 -22.15 3.99 2.75
C LEU A 444 -21.61 5.01 1.73
N GLY A 445 -20.35 4.86 1.31
CA GLY A 445 -19.74 5.67 0.27
C GLY A 445 -20.47 5.54 -1.06
N ALA A 446 -20.75 4.31 -1.49
CA ALA A 446 -21.50 4.01 -2.72
C ALA A 446 -22.91 4.62 -2.71
N ALA A 447 -23.62 4.50 -1.58
CA ALA A 447 -24.96 5.07 -1.42
C ALA A 447 -24.94 6.60 -1.45
N ARG A 448 -24.00 7.25 -0.76
CA ARG A 448 -23.83 8.72 -0.78
C ARG A 448 -23.50 9.23 -2.18
N ASP A 449 -22.68 8.49 -2.91
CA ASP A 449 -22.28 8.83 -4.27
C ASP A 449 -23.31 8.43 -5.33
N ARG A 450 -24.36 7.69 -4.95
CA ARG A 450 -25.37 7.12 -5.85
C ARG A 450 -24.74 6.30 -6.99
N SER A 451 -23.67 5.57 -6.68
CA SER A 451 -22.91 4.79 -7.65
C SER A 451 -22.44 3.48 -7.05
N ALA A 452 -22.75 2.36 -7.72
CA ALA A 452 -22.29 1.03 -7.32
C ALA A 452 -20.93 0.66 -7.93
N ARG A 453 -20.26 1.56 -8.66
CA ARG A 453 -19.05 1.24 -9.43
C ARG A 453 -17.93 0.62 -8.57
N CYS A 454 -17.74 1.10 -7.34
CA CYS A 454 -16.74 0.56 -6.40
C CYS A 454 -17.10 -0.83 -5.82
N LEU A 455 -18.28 -1.36 -6.12
CA LEU A 455 -18.75 -2.68 -5.72
C LEU A 455 -18.72 -3.68 -6.90
N VAL A 456 -18.45 -3.24 -8.12
CA VAL A 456 -18.52 -4.08 -9.33
C VAL A 456 -17.14 -4.65 -9.65
N PRO A 457 -16.97 -5.98 -9.78
CA PRO A 457 -15.72 -6.60 -10.17
C PRO A 457 -15.40 -6.28 -11.63
N GLN A 458 -14.11 -6.22 -11.93
CA GLN A 458 -13.61 -5.99 -13.27
C GLN A 458 -13.33 -7.33 -13.95
N TRP A 459 -13.68 -7.44 -15.22
CA TRP A 459 -13.44 -8.62 -16.04
C TRP A 459 -12.24 -8.38 -16.94
N ILE A 460 -11.20 -9.20 -16.79
CA ILE A 460 -10.09 -9.21 -17.74
C ILE A 460 -10.32 -10.37 -18.70
N ARG A 461 -10.40 -10.06 -19.99
CA ARG A 461 -10.33 -11.09 -21.03
C ARG A 461 -8.92 -11.67 -20.99
N SER A 462 -8.81 -12.99 -20.85
CA SER A 462 -7.51 -13.65 -20.99
C SER A 462 -6.91 -13.24 -22.34
N PRO A 463 -5.66 -12.74 -22.37
CA PRO A 463 -5.01 -12.33 -23.60
C PRO A 463 -4.88 -13.47 -24.60
#